data_AF-A0A0P0VSI8-F1
#
_entry.id   AF-A0A0P0VSI8-F1
#
_cell.length_a   1.000
_cell.length_b   1.000
_cell.length_c   1.000
_cell.angle_alpha   90.00
_cell.angle_beta   90.00
_cell.angle_gamma   90.00
#
_symmetry.space_group_name_H-M   'P 1'
#
loop_
_entity.id
_entity.type
_entity.pdbx_description
1 polymer ?
#
loop_
_entity_poly.entity_id
_entity_poly.type
_entity_poly.pdbx_seq_one_letter_code
_entity_poly.pdbx_strand_id
1 'polypeptide(L)'
;SNASCTTNCLAPFVKILDEEFGIVKGTMTTTHSYTGDQRLLDASHRDLRRARAAALNIVPTSTGAAKAVALVLPQLKGKLNGIALRVPTPNVSVVDLVINTVKTGITADDVNAAFRKAAAGPLSGILDVCDVPLVSVDFRCSDVSSTIDASLTMVMGDDMVKVVAWYDNEWGYSQRVVDLAHLVASKWPGAAVQGSGDPLEDFCKDNPETDECKVYEN
;
A
#
# COMPACT_ATOMS: atom_id res chain seq x y z
N SER A 1 -2.95 13.67 8.87
CA SER A 1 -2.53 13.37 7.49
C SER A 1 -2.52 11.86 7.32
N ASN A 2 -3.14 11.31 6.27
CA ASN A 2 -3.17 9.86 5.99
C ASN A 2 -2.00 9.39 5.12
N ALA A 3 -0.88 10.14 5.10
CA ALA A 3 0.26 9.92 4.21
C ALA A 3 -0.16 9.83 2.72
N SER A 4 0.57 9.05 1.91
CA SER A 4 0.29 8.82 0.48
C SER A 4 -0.14 7.37 0.21
N CYS A 5 -0.72 7.10 -0.96
CA CYS A 5 -1.07 5.73 -1.39
C CYS A 5 0.15 4.79 -1.39
N THR A 6 1.31 5.22 -1.94
CA THR A 6 2.54 4.42 -1.89
C THR A 6 3.05 4.20 -0.47
N THR A 7 2.91 5.17 0.45
CA THR A 7 3.29 4.97 1.86
C THR A 7 2.36 3.96 2.54
N ASN A 8 1.05 4.01 2.25
CA ASN A 8 0.08 3.06 2.78
C ASN A 8 0.33 1.64 2.26
N CYS A 9 0.76 1.49 1.00
CA CYS A 9 1.19 0.20 0.49
C CYS A 9 2.51 -0.27 1.13
N LEU A 10 3.52 0.58 1.19
CA LEU A 10 4.87 0.21 1.62
C LEU A 10 4.98 -0.07 3.13
N ALA A 11 4.34 0.74 3.98
CA ALA A 11 4.56 0.68 5.42
C ALA A 11 4.13 -0.65 6.09
N PRO A 12 2.98 -1.27 5.74
CA PRO A 12 2.55 -2.53 6.34
C PRO A 12 3.55 -3.67 6.16
N PHE A 13 4.02 -3.91 4.94
CA PHE A 13 4.93 -5.03 4.69
C PHE A 13 6.38 -4.72 5.08
N VAL A 14 6.80 -3.45 5.05
CA VAL A 14 8.08 -3.04 5.64
C VAL A 14 8.12 -3.28 7.14
N LYS A 15 7.01 -3.01 7.86
CA LYS A 15 6.91 -3.31 9.30
C LYS A 15 7.17 -4.79 9.57
N ILE A 16 6.54 -5.67 8.81
CA ILE A 16 6.71 -7.13 8.94
C ILE A 16 8.16 -7.53 8.67
N LEU A 17 8.74 -7.01 7.58
CA LEU A 17 10.12 -7.33 7.21
C LEU A 17 11.13 -6.88 8.28
N ASP A 18 10.94 -5.70 8.87
CA ASP A 18 11.80 -5.19 9.93
C ASP A 18 11.66 -5.99 11.23
N GLU A 19 10.44 -6.36 11.62
CA GLU A 19 10.19 -7.11 12.86
C GLU A 19 10.66 -8.57 12.77
N GLU A 20 10.48 -9.24 11.63
CA GLU A 20 10.78 -10.67 11.48
C GLU A 20 12.22 -10.94 10.99
N PHE A 21 12.80 -10.02 10.21
CA PHE A 21 14.12 -10.22 9.58
C PHE A 21 15.14 -9.11 9.87
N GLY A 22 14.69 -7.95 10.35
CA GLY A 22 15.52 -6.76 10.62
C GLY A 22 16.04 -6.10 9.35
N ILE A 23 15.67 -4.85 9.08
CA ILE A 23 16.14 -4.15 7.89
C ILE A 23 17.47 -3.44 8.17
N VAL A 24 18.50 -3.72 7.35
CA VAL A 24 19.76 -2.98 7.35
C VAL A 24 19.61 -1.69 6.53
N LYS A 25 19.25 -1.85 5.26
CA LYS A 25 19.02 -0.78 4.28
C LYS A 25 18.26 -1.33 3.08
N GLY A 26 17.66 -0.46 2.29
CA GLY A 26 17.01 -0.86 1.05
C GLY A 26 16.61 0.30 0.16
N THR A 27 16.18 -0.06 -1.04
CA THR A 27 15.64 0.87 -2.01
C THR A 27 14.34 0.33 -2.55
N MET A 28 13.42 1.25 -2.86
CA MET A 28 12.15 0.90 -3.48
C MET A 28 11.95 1.65 -4.79
N THR A 29 11.24 1.01 -5.71
CA THR A 29 10.70 1.65 -6.90
C THR A 29 9.22 1.41 -6.92
N THR A 30 8.41 2.46 -7.07
CA THR A 30 6.99 2.25 -7.41
C THR A 30 6.79 2.45 -8.90
N THR A 31 6.29 1.41 -9.57
CA THR A 31 5.71 1.55 -10.91
C THR A 31 4.27 1.96 -10.70
N HIS A 32 4.01 3.23 -10.97
CA HIS A 32 2.81 3.89 -10.51
C HIS A 32 1.97 4.34 -11.70
N SER A 33 0.67 4.07 -11.67
CA SER A 33 -0.27 4.62 -12.64
C SER A 33 -0.17 6.15 -12.71
N TYR A 34 -0.45 6.73 -13.87
CA TYR A 34 -0.48 8.18 -13.96
C TYR A 34 -1.66 8.74 -13.15
N THR A 35 -1.60 10.02 -12.78
CA THR A 35 -2.64 10.69 -11.98
C THR A 35 -3.03 12.02 -12.60
N GLY A 36 -4.03 12.70 -12.04
CA GLY A 36 -4.47 14.02 -12.50
C GLY A 36 -3.41 15.13 -12.45
N ASP A 37 -2.29 14.94 -11.74
CA ASP A 37 -1.13 15.85 -11.74
C ASP A 37 -0.36 15.83 -13.09
N GLN A 38 -0.46 14.73 -13.85
CA GLN A 38 0.26 14.57 -15.12
C GLN A 38 -0.55 15.09 -16.32
N ARG A 39 0.14 15.29 -17.45
CA ARG A 39 -0.45 15.91 -18.64
C ARG A 39 -0.87 14.88 -19.68
N LEU A 40 -2.02 15.09 -20.33
CA LEU A 40 -2.47 14.25 -21.45
C LEU A 40 -1.58 14.42 -22.69
N LEU A 41 -1.25 15.66 -23.02
CA LEU A 41 -0.27 16.05 -24.04
C LEU A 41 0.89 16.79 -23.36
N ASP A 42 2.00 16.95 -24.06
CA ASP A 42 3.13 17.72 -23.55
C ASP A 42 2.69 19.15 -23.16
N ALA A 43 2.86 19.53 -21.89
CA ALA A 43 2.42 20.81 -21.34
C ALA A 43 3.21 21.21 -20.10
N SER A 44 3.15 22.49 -19.71
CA SER A 44 3.92 23.03 -18.58
C SER A 44 3.69 22.28 -17.27
N HIS A 45 4.77 21.93 -16.58
CA HIS A 45 4.76 21.32 -15.25
C HIS A 45 6.08 21.63 -14.52
N ARG A 46 6.06 21.75 -13.18
CA ARG A 46 7.25 22.07 -12.36
C ARG A 46 8.33 20.98 -12.40
N ASP A 47 7.90 19.73 -12.46
CA ASP A 47 8.75 18.57 -12.80
C ASP A 47 8.70 18.41 -14.31
N LEU A 48 9.81 18.74 -14.99
CA LEU A 48 9.92 18.71 -16.45
C LEU A 48 9.70 17.32 -17.05
N ARG A 49 9.89 16.25 -16.28
CA ARG A 49 9.61 14.89 -16.76
C ARG A 49 8.11 14.65 -16.80
N ARG A 50 7.36 15.16 -15.82
CA ARG A 50 5.88 15.08 -15.78
C ARG A 50 5.19 16.07 -16.73
N ALA A 51 5.94 16.96 -17.35
CA ALA A 51 5.45 17.79 -18.45
C ALA A 51 5.13 16.98 -19.72
N ARG A 52 5.60 15.73 -19.82
CA ARG A 52 5.41 14.87 -20.98
C ARG A 52 4.09 14.09 -20.92
N ALA A 53 3.53 13.76 -22.09
CA ALA A 53 2.28 13.02 -22.26
C ALA A 53 2.26 11.71 -21.45
N ALA A 54 1.39 11.63 -20.44
CA ALA A 54 1.38 10.59 -19.41
C ALA A 54 1.08 9.19 -19.98
N ALA A 55 0.11 9.10 -20.88
CA ALA A 55 -0.34 7.83 -21.47
C ALA A 55 0.60 7.29 -22.55
N LEU A 56 1.71 7.96 -22.83
CA LEU A 56 2.67 7.57 -23.88
C LEU A 56 4.10 7.38 -23.36
N ASN A 57 4.34 7.57 -22.05
CA ASN A 57 5.69 7.59 -21.50
C ASN A 57 5.80 6.80 -20.20
N ILE A 58 7.00 6.26 -19.96
CA ILE A 58 7.47 5.90 -18.62
C ILE A 58 8.21 7.12 -18.08
N VAL A 59 7.69 7.75 -17.02
CA VAL A 59 8.19 9.03 -16.50
C VAL A 59 8.83 8.83 -15.13
N PRO A 60 10.18 8.85 -15.01
CA PRO A 60 10.85 8.69 -13.73
C PRO A 60 10.77 9.97 -12.90
N THR A 61 10.44 9.87 -11.62
CA THR A 61 10.31 11.02 -10.70
C THR A 61 10.78 10.63 -9.30
N SER A 62 11.14 11.62 -8.48
CA SER A 62 11.44 11.37 -7.08
C SER A 62 10.16 11.10 -6.29
N THR A 63 10.27 10.35 -5.20
CA THR A 63 9.16 10.09 -4.28
C THR A 63 9.59 10.31 -2.85
N GLY A 64 8.67 10.84 -2.04
CA GLY A 64 8.84 10.96 -0.59
C GLY A 64 8.39 9.72 0.17
N ALA A 65 7.79 8.72 -0.49
CA ALA A 65 7.09 7.62 0.18
C ALA A 65 7.99 6.82 1.13
N ALA A 66 9.18 6.41 0.67
CA ALA A 66 10.15 5.69 1.49
C ALA A 66 10.65 6.53 2.69
N LYS A 67 10.83 7.84 2.51
CA LYS A 67 11.18 8.75 3.61
C LYS A 67 10.02 8.93 4.60
N ALA A 68 8.78 8.92 4.12
CA ALA A 68 7.58 9.02 4.95
C ALA A 68 7.36 7.76 5.80
N VAL A 69 7.82 6.58 5.34
CA VAL A 69 7.83 5.36 6.18
C VAL A 69 8.60 5.60 7.49
N ALA A 70 9.72 6.33 7.45
CA ALA A 70 10.47 6.65 8.67
C ALA A 70 9.74 7.58 9.66
N LEU A 71 8.64 8.24 9.25
CA LEU A 71 7.81 9.02 10.17
C LEU A 71 6.84 8.14 10.96
N VAL A 72 6.47 6.98 10.42
CA VAL A 72 5.57 6.00 11.08
C VAL A 72 6.34 4.82 11.69
N LEU A 73 7.53 4.52 11.18
CA LEU A 73 8.47 3.52 11.69
C LEU A 73 9.84 4.19 11.95
N PRO A 74 10.01 4.92 13.08
CA PRO A 74 11.18 5.75 13.33
C PRO A 74 12.53 5.02 13.29
N GLN A 75 12.54 3.73 13.63
CA GLN A 75 13.72 2.87 13.59
C GLN A 75 14.29 2.66 12.17
N LEU A 76 13.50 2.98 11.13
CA LEU A 76 13.89 2.88 9.72
C LEU A 76 14.42 4.19 9.15
N LYS A 77 14.58 5.24 9.96
CA LYS A 77 15.11 6.53 9.53
C LYS A 77 16.49 6.38 8.89
N GLY A 78 16.59 6.82 7.64
CA GLY A 78 17.83 6.76 6.85
C GLY A 78 18.14 5.40 6.22
N LYS A 79 17.33 4.36 6.47
CA LYS A 79 17.55 3.01 5.92
C LYS A 79 16.90 2.80 4.55
N LEU A 80 15.81 3.51 4.26
CA LEU A 80 15.04 3.34 3.02
C LEU A 80 15.04 4.61 2.17
N ASN A 81 15.16 4.45 0.86
CA ASN A 81 14.96 5.50 -0.13
C ASN A 81 14.30 4.92 -1.40
N GLY A 82 13.93 5.75 -2.37
CA GLY A 82 13.34 5.21 -3.58
C GLY A 82 12.97 6.24 -4.64
N ILE A 83 12.48 5.72 -5.76
CA ILE A 83 11.99 6.49 -6.91
C ILE A 83 10.61 6.00 -7.33
N ALA A 84 9.96 6.75 -8.22
CA ALA A 84 8.75 6.32 -8.88
C ALA A 84 8.93 6.35 -10.41
N LEU A 85 8.34 5.39 -11.09
CA LEU A 85 8.19 5.34 -12.54
C LEU A 85 6.69 5.48 -12.82
N ARG A 86 6.27 6.62 -13.37
CA ARG A 86 4.87 6.78 -13.80
C ARG A 86 4.68 6.08 -15.15
N VAL A 87 3.67 5.22 -15.28
CA VAL A 87 3.46 4.42 -16.48
C VAL A 87 2.06 4.62 -17.08
N PRO A 88 1.84 4.25 -18.36
CA PRO A 88 0.56 4.38 -19.08
C PRO A 88 -0.58 3.46 -18.61
N THR A 89 -0.86 3.43 -17.31
CA THR A 89 -2.03 2.78 -16.73
C THR A 89 -2.83 3.81 -15.93
N PRO A 90 -4.17 3.78 -15.99
CA PRO A 90 -5.00 4.79 -15.35
C PRO A 90 -5.16 4.57 -13.85
N ASN A 91 -5.07 3.32 -13.38
CA ASN A 91 -5.18 2.96 -11.97
C ASN A 91 -4.43 1.65 -11.68
N VAL A 92 -4.24 1.39 -10.39
CA VAL A 92 -3.41 0.34 -9.79
C VAL A 92 -1.92 0.59 -10.02
N SER A 93 -1.16 0.38 -8.96
CA SER A 93 0.27 0.58 -8.92
C SER A 93 0.93 -0.58 -8.19
N VAL A 94 2.25 -0.68 -8.32
CA VAL A 94 3.03 -1.74 -7.69
C VAL A 94 4.28 -1.15 -7.07
N VAL A 95 4.65 -1.66 -5.90
CA VAL A 95 5.90 -1.38 -5.21
C VAL A 95 6.83 -2.58 -5.40
N ASP A 96 8.06 -2.30 -5.80
CA ASP A 96 9.19 -3.22 -5.78
C ASP A 96 10.16 -2.74 -4.70
N LEU A 97 10.32 -3.52 -3.64
CA LEU A 97 11.23 -3.23 -2.53
C LEU A 97 12.37 -4.26 -2.52
N VAL A 98 13.60 -3.77 -2.50
CA VAL A 98 14.81 -4.58 -2.31
C VAL A 98 15.52 -4.11 -1.04
N ILE A 99 15.79 -5.04 -0.12
CA ILE A 99 16.42 -4.77 1.17
C ILE A 99 17.56 -5.75 1.44
N ASN A 100 18.52 -5.31 2.26
CA ASN A 100 19.39 -6.20 3.01
C ASN A 100 18.80 -6.43 4.41
N THR A 101 18.81 -7.69 4.88
CA THR A 101 18.32 -8.10 6.19
C THR A 101 19.46 -8.37 7.17
N VAL A 102 19.17 -8.26 8.47
CA VAL A 102 20.12 -8.64 9.53
C VAL A 102 20.14 -10.16 9.68
N LYS A 103 18.95 -10.77 9.68
CA LYS A 103 18.81 -12.22 9.66
C LYS A 103 19.28 -12.75 8.31
N THR A 104 20.05 -13.84 8.35
CA THR A 104 20.62 -14.49 7.16
C THR A 104 20.06 -15.89 6.96
N GLY A 105 20.26 -16.47 5.77
CA GLY A 105 19.79 -17.81 5.43
C GLY A 105 18.27 -17.91 5.34
N ILE A 106 17.61 -16.81 4.97
CA ILE A 106 16.16 -16.70 4.82
C ILE A 106 15.77 -17.28 3.45
N THR A 107 14.60 -17.93 3.35
CA THR A 107 14.02 -18.35 2.08
C THR A 107 12.84 -17.47 1.66
N ALA A 108 12.46 -17.51 0.39
CA ALA A 108 11.25 -16.82 -0.07
C ALA A 108 9.99 -17.32 0.67
N ASP A 109 9.94 -18.61 1.01
CA ASP A 109 8.84 -19.20 1.78
C ASP A 109 8.78 -18.66 3.21
N ASP A 110 9.92 -18.44 3.88
CA ASP A 110 9.95 -17.81 5.20
C ASP A 110 9.36 -16.39 5.17
N VAL A 111 9.74 -15.62 4.14
CA VAL A 111 9.25 -14.25 3.93
C VAL A 111 7.74 -14.26 3.66
N ASN A 112 7.28 -15.13 2.75
CA ASN A 112 5.86 -15.25 2.43
C ASN A 112 5.04 -15.76 3.63
N ALA A 113 5.58 -16.68 4.44
CA ALA A 113 4.93 -17.15 5.66
C ALA A 113 4.75 -16.03 6.70
N ALA A 114 5.74 -15.15 6.86
CA ALA A 114 5.62 -13.97 7.71
C ALA A 114 4.49 -13.03 7.24
N PHE A 115 4.38 -12.80 5.92
CA PHE A 115 3.28 -12.01 5.37
C PHE A 115 1.91 -12.64 5.60
N ARG A 116 1.76 -13.95 5.36
CA ARG A 116 0.49 -14.66 5.60
C ARG A 116 0.06 -14.61 7.05
N LYS A 117 1.00 -14.81 7.98
CA LYS A 117 0.75 -14.71 9.42
C LYS A 117 0.24 -13.32 9.80
N ALA A 118 0.82 -12.26 9.21
CA ALA A 118 0.38 -10.90 9.48
C ALA A 118 -0.98 -10.57 8.84
N ALA A 119 -1.22 -11.01 7.59
CA ALA A 119 -2.49 -10.87 6.87
C ALA A 119 -3.64 -11.55 7.62
N ALA A 120 -3.41 -12.76 8.14
CA ALA A 120 -4.39 -13.51 8.93
C ALA A 120 -4.56 -13.00 10.38
N GLY A 121 -3.76 -12.01 10.79
CA GLY A 121 -3.72 -11.52 12.16
C GLY A 121 -3.82 -9.99 12.23
N PRO A 122 -2.79 -9.30 12.77
CA PRO A 122 -2.88 -7.88 13.09
C PRO A 122 -3.06 -6.95 11.89
N LEU A 123 -2.83 -7.42 10.67
CA LEU A 123 -2.98 -6.64 9.44
C LEU A 123 -4.11 -7.17 8.54
N SER A 124 -5.04 -7.95 9.09
CA SER A 124 -6.26 -8.34 8.39
C SER A 124 -7.04 -7.10 7.93
N GLY A 125 -7.52 -7.11 6.69
CA GLY A 125 -8.16 -5.95 6.03
C GLY A 125 -7.20 -4.84 5.57
N ILE A 126 -5.90 -4.94 5.88
CA ILE A 126 -4.88 -3.95 5.48
C ILE A 126 -3.85 -4.55 4.52
N LEU A 127 -3.47 -5.81 4.74
CA LEU A 127 -2.51 -6.56 3.94
C LEU A 127 -3.14 -7.87 3.46
N ASP A 128 -2.92 -8.20 2.19
CA ASP A 128 -3.26 -9.50 1.63
C ASP A 128 -2.05 -10.15 0.94
N VAL A 129 -2.13 -11.45 0.66
CA VAL A 129 -1.08 -12.22 -0.03
C VAL A 129 -1.71 -13.02 -1.17
N CYS A 130 -1.23 -12.78 -2.39
CA CYS A 130 -1.72 -13.44 -3.60
C CYS A 130 -0.70 -14.45 -4.14
N ASP A 131 -1.19 -15.66 -4.45
CA ASP A 131 -0.43 -16.74 -5.09
C ASP A 131 -0.74 -16.89 -6.59
N VAL A 132 -1.78 -16.21 -7.05
CA VAL A 132 -2.26 -16.30 -8.43
C VAL A 132 -1.45 -15.31 -9.29
N PRO A 133 -1.01 -15.69 -10.50
CA PRO A 133 -0.24 -14.82 -11.39
C PRO A 133 -1.14 -13.73 -12.03
N LEU A 134 -1.58 -12.78 -11.21
CA LEU A 134 -2.44 -11.66 -11.58
C LEU A 134 -1.63 -10.48 -12.14
N VAL A 135 -2.35 -9.53 -12.76
CA VAL A 135 -1.79 -8.28 -13.29
C VAL A 135 -2.54 -7.07 -12.73
N SER A 136 -2.09 -5.86 -13.06
CA SER A 136 -2.58 -4.61 -12.44
C SER A 136 -4.10 -4.48 -12.41
N VAL A 137 -4.80 -4.81 -13.50
CA VAL A 137 -6.25 -4.63 -13.61
C VAL A 137 -7.05 -5.47 -12.61
N ASP A 138 -6.49 -6.58 -12.16
CA ASP A 138 -7.13 -7.55 -11.26
C ASP A 138 -7.17 -7.05 -9.82
N PHE A 139 -6.32 -6.07 -9.46
CA PHE A 139 -6.30 -5.45 -8.13
C PHE A 139 -7.14 -4.17 -8.04
N ARG A 140 -7.89 -3.81 -9.08
CA ARG A 140 -8.80 -2.66 -9.02
C ARG A 140 -9.89 -2.90 -8.00
N CYS A 141 -10.23 -1.84 -7.27
CA CYS A 141 -11.21 -1.90 -6.17
C CYS A 141 -10.82 -2.89 -5.06
N SER A 142 -9.53 -3.16 -4.89
CA SER A 142 -9.02 -3.90 -3.72
C SER A 142 -9.08 -3.01 -2.48
N ASP A 143 -9.76 -3.49 -1.43
CA ASP A 143 -9.95 -2.74 -0.18
C ASP A 143 -8.70 -2.69 0.71
N VAL A 144 -7.72 -3.57 0.47
CA VAL A 144 -6.49 -3.61 1.24
C VAL A 144 -5.49 -2.54 0.78
N SER A 145 -4.59 -2.13 1.67
CA SER A 145 -3.55 -1.16 1.33
C SER A 145 -2.43 -1.76 0.49
N SER A 146 -2.21 -3.07 0.62
CA SER A 146 -1.10 -3.77 0.01
C SER A 146 -1.46 -5.24 -0.22
N THR A 147 -1.20 -5.73 -1.43
CA THR A 147 -1.33 -7.15 -1.75
C THR A 147 0.02 -7.68 -2.20
N ILE A 148 0.63 -8.55 -1.39
CA ILE A 148 1.93 -9.16 -1.67
C ILE A 148 1.79 -10.16 -2.81
N ASP A 149 2.63 -10.03 -3.83
CA ASP A 149 2.74 -11.03 -4.90
C ASP A 149 3.74 -12.11 -4.46
N ALA A 150 3.22 -13.18 -3.87
CA ALA A 150 4.05 -14.22 -3.24
C ALA A 150 4.95 -14.93 -4.26
N SER A 151 4.51 -14.99 -5.52
CA SER A 151 5.26 -15.62 -6.62
C SER A 151 6.51 -14.82 -7.04
N LEU A 152 6.56 -13.53 -6.70
CA LEU A 152 7.64 -12.61 -7.03
C LEU A 152 8.57 -12.28 -5.85
N THR A 153 8.34 -12.89 -4.67
CA THR A 153 9.27 -12.81 -3.55
C THR A 153 10.56 -13.53 -3.92
N MET A 154 11.69 -12.85 -3.78
CA MET A 154 13.01 -13.41 -4.08
C MET A 154 13.94 -13.22 -2.90
N VAL A 155 14.77 -14.22 -2.64
CA VAL A 155 15.94 -14.09 -1.77
C VAL A 155 17.18 -14.37 -2.59
N MET A 156 18.16 -13.48 -2.50
CA MET A 156 19.42 -13.55 -3.25
C MET A 156 20.59 -13.47 -2.27
N GLY A 157 21.53 -14.41 -2.40
CA GLY A 157 22.58 -14.57 -1.40
C GLY A 157 21.98 -14.90 -0.03
N ASP A 158 22.69 -14.54 1.03
CA ASP A 158 22.28 -14.88 2.39
C ASP A 158 21.41 -13.82 3.05
N ASP A 159 21.36 -12.60 2.50
CA ASP A 159 20.83 -11.42 3.20
C ASP A 159 20.01 -10.44 2.33
N MET A 160 19.81 -10.69 1.03
CA MET A 160 19.06 -9.77 0.17
C MET A 160 17.66 -10.30 -0.13
N VAL A 161 16.64 -9.54 0.23
CA VAL A 161 15.23 -9.88 -0.01
C VAL A 161 14.61 -8.86 -0.95
N LYS A 162 13.87 -9.35 -1.94
CA LYS A 162 13.02 -8.55 -2.82
C LYS A 162 11.57 -8.97 -2.64
N VAL A 163 10.69 -7.98 -2.48
CA VAL A 163 9.23 -8.17 -2.35
C VAL A 163 8.51 -7.23 -3.31
N VAL A 164 7.49 -7.76 -3.97
CA VAL A 164 6.60 -7.02 -4.85
C VAL A 164 5.21 -6.94 -4.22
N ALA A 165 4.63 -5.75 -4.20
CA ALA A 165 3.32 -5.52 -3.60
C ALA A 165 2.45 -4.60 -4.47
N TRP A 166 1.27 -5.09 -4.85
CA TRP A 166 0.25 -4.36 -5.58
C TRP A 166 -0.57 -3.47 -4.64
N TYR A 167 -1.12 -2.40 -5.18
CA TYR A 167 -2.11 -1.57 -4.51
C TYR A 167 -2.95 -0.79 -5.51
N ASP A 168 -4.27 -0.75 -5.28
CA ASP A 168 -5.11 0.26 -5.92
C ASP A 168 -4.80 1.62 -5.29
N ASN A 169 -4.14 2.49 -6.06
CA ASN A 169 -3.70 3.79 -5.55
C ASN A 169 -4.85 4.78 -5.30
N GLU A 170 -6.06 4.48 -5.76
CA GLU A 170 -7.26 5.27 -5.50
C GLU A 170 -8.12 4.59 -4.42
N TRP A 171 -8.49 3.32 -4.63
CA TRP A 171 -9.49 2.64 -3.81
C TRP A 171 -8.98 2.27 -2.43
N GLY A 172 -7.92 1.46 -2.34
CA GLY A 172 -7.37 1.03 -1.05
C GLY A 172 -6.91 2.21 -0.19
N TYR A 173 -6.37 3.27 -0.81
CA TYR A 173 -6.05 4.51 -0.10
C TYR A 173 -7.30 5.21 0.45
N SER A 174 -8.39 5.27 -0.34
CA SER A 174 -9.65 5.88 0.09
C SER A 174 -10.28 5.12 1.25
N GLN A 175 -10.22 3.78 1.24
CA GLN A 175 -10.64 2.97 2.39
C GLN A 175 -9.86 3.35 3.65
N ARG A 176 -8.54 3.52 3.56
CA ARG A 176 -7.72 3.99 4.70
C ARG A 176 -8.09 5.38 5.19
N VAL A 177 -8.59 6.27 4.32
CA VAL A 177 -9.07 7.59 4.74
C VAL A 177 -10.32 7.45 5.60
N VAL A 178 -11.25 6.58 5.21
CA VAL A 178 -12.46 6.27 5.99
C VAL A 178 -12.09 5.64 7.33
N ASP A 179 -11.21 4.62 7.32
CA ASP A 179 -10.74 3.95 8.54
C ASP A 179 -10.11 4.94 9.52
N LEU A 180 -9.26 5.84 9.02
CA LEU A 180 -8.63 6.86 9.85
C LEU A 180 -9.66 7.86 10.41
N ALA A 181 -10.67 8.24 9.63
CA ALA A 181 -11.73 9.13 10.10
C ALA A 181 -12.53 8.49 11.25
N HIS A 182 -12.95 7.22 11.10
CA HIS A 182 -13.61 6.46 12.17
C HIS A 182 -12.72 6.33 13.41
N LEU A 183 -11.43 6.02 13.22
CA LEU A 183 -10.49 5.90 14.34
C LEU A 183 -10.32 7.22 15.10
N VAL A 184 -10.22 8.36 14.39
CA VAL A 184 -10.11 9.68 15.01
C VAL A 184 -11.41 10.06 15.73
N ALA A 185 -12.57 9.79 15.12
CA ALA A 185 -13.87 10.06 15.71
C ALA A 185 -14.10 9.26 17.00
N SER A 186 -13.79 7.95 17.00
CA SER A 186 -13.91 7.09 18.19
C SER A 186 -13.02 7.51 19.36
N LYS A 187 -11.94 8.26 19.08
CA LYS A 187 -11.00 8.78 20.07
C LYS A 187 -11.18 10.28 20.34
N TRP A 188 -12.25 10.89 19.81
CA TRP A 188 -12.46 12.32 19.96
C TRP A 188 -12.79 12.67 21.43
N PRO A 189 -12.07 13.61 22.05
CA PRO A 189 -12.32 13.99 23.43
C PRO A 189 -13.76 14.48 23.63
N GLY A 190 -14.49 13.85 24.55
CA GLY A 190 -15.88 14.20 24.87
C GLY A 190 -16.94 13.52 24.01
N ALA A 191 -16.56 12.67 23.04
CA ALA A 191 -17.51 11.79 22.38
C ALA A 191 -17.97 10.70 23.35
N ALA A 192 -19.28 10.62 23.62
CA ALA A 192 -19.87 9.41 24.15
C ALA A 192 -19.88 8.39 23.00
N VAL A 193 -19.18 7.27 23.15
CA VAL A 193 -19.27 6.19 22.14
C VAL A 193 -20.70 5.64 22.21
N GLN A 194 -21.55 6.04 21.28
CA GLN A 194 -22.85 5.44 21.02
C GLN A 194 -22.79 4.83 19.62
N GLY A 195 -23.04 3.52 19.51
CA GLY A 195 -22.97 2.78 18.25
C GLY A 195 -21.71 1.90 18.10
N SER A 196 -21.66 1.07 17.05
CA SER A 196 -20.51 0.22 16.72
C SER A 196 -19.32 1.01 16.16
N GLY A 197 -19.54 2.28 15.81
CA GLY A 197 -18.50 3.14 15.21
C GLY A 197 -18.45 3.06 13.69
N ASP A 198 -19.32 2.26 13.08
CA ASP A 198 -19.66 2.29 11.66
C ASP A 198 -21.07 2.89 11.51
N PRO A 199 -21.18 4.12 10.99
CA PRO A 199 -22.48 4.78 10.80
C PRO A 199 -23.43 4.00 9.90
N LEU A 200 -22.92 3.22 8.93
CA LEU A 200 -23.77 2.39 8.06
C LEU A 200 -24.26 1.17 8.82
N GLU A 201 -23.39 0.51 9.59
CA GLU A 201 -23.79 -0.63 10.43
C GLU A 201 -24.83 -0.22 11.49
N ASP A 202 -24.62 0.92 12.15
CA ASP A 202 -25.55 1.47 13.12
C ASP A 202 -26.87 1.91 12.47
N PHE A 203 -26.82 2.49 11.27
CA PHE A 203 -28.00 2.82 10.48
C PHE A 203 -28.78 1.55 10.07
N CYS A 204 -28.10 0.50 9.63
CA CYS A 204 -28.70 -0.75 9.18
C CYS A 204 -29.30 -1.60 10.31
N LYS A 205 -28.84 -1.44 11.56
CA LYS A 205 -29.51 -2.05 12.74
C LYS A 205 -30.93 -1.54 12.89
N ASP A 206 -31.15 -0.25 12.63
CA ASP A 206 -32.45 0.39 12.78
C ASP A 206 -33.24 0.43 11.45
N ASN A 207 -32.58 0.25 10.30
CA ASN A 207 -33.15 0.39 8.96
C ASN A 207 -32.74 -0.76 8.01
N PRO A 208 -32.97 -2.04 8.37
CA PRO A 208 -32.42 -3.18 7.62
C PRO A 208 -32.97 -3.31 6.18
N GLU A 209 -34.10 -2.68 5.88
CA GLU A 209 -34.80 -2.78 4.59
C GLU A 209 -34.29 -1.78 3.53
N THR A 210 -33.44 -0.82 3.91
CA THR A 210 -32.98 0.21 2.97
C THR A 210 -31.97 -0.35 1.98
N ASP A 211 -31.91 0.25 0.79
CA ASP A 211 -31.04 -0.24 -0.28
C ASP A 211 -29.55 -0.17 0.10
N GLU A 212 -29.15 0.77 0.97
CA GLU A 212 -27.78 0.86 1.49
C GLU A 212 -27.40 -0.30 2.44
N CYS A 213 -28.38 -1.02 2.98
CA CYS A 213 -28.20 -2.11 3.93
C CYS A 213 -28.27 -3.50 3.30
N LYS A 214 -28.58 -3.57 2.01
CA LYS A 214 -28.60 -4.83 1.25
C LYS A 214 -27.18 -5.28 0.98
N VAL A 215 -26.73 -6.28 1.72
CA VAL A 215 -25.50 -7.02 1.40
C VAL A 215 -25.81 -7.86 0.16
N TYR A 216 -25.31 -7.43 -1.00
CA TYR A 216 -25.38 -8.23 -2.22
C TYR A 216 -24.37 -9.37 -2.08
N GLU A 217 -24.85 -10.57 -1.76
CA GLU A 217 -24.06 -11.79 -1.89
C GLU A 217 -23.72 -11.99 -3.38
N ASN A 218 -22.43 -11.94 -3.71
CA ASN A 218 -21.90 -12.45 -4.98
C ASN A 218 -21.54 -13.92 -4.83
#